data_AF-A0A075HJH9-F1
#
_entry.id   AF-A0A075HJH9-F1
#
_cell.length_a   1.000
_cell.length_b   1.000
_cell.length_c   1.000
_cell.angle_alpha   90.00
_cell.angle_beta   90.00
_cell.angle_gamma   90.00
#
_symmetry.space_group_name_H-M   'P 1'
#
loop_
_entity.id
_entity.type
_entity.pdbx_description
1 polymer ?
#
loop_
_entity_poly.entity_id
_entity_poly.type
_entity_poly.pdbx_seq_one_letter_code
_entity_poly.pdbx_strand_id
1 'polypeptide(L)' 'MTLKKIRNITFVNARDVLGIIYNSKTGNTSLKWRQFRHNSGKVTGEASSNSLVNLAQSGVITLEWVEKYVQKMTQKN' A
#
# COMPACT_ATOMS: atom_id res chain seq x y z
N MET A 1 9.13 -16.30 -17.30
CA MET A 1 8.77 -14.96 -16.77
C MET A 1 9.28 -13.92 -17.76
N THR A 2 8.46 -12.95 -18.15
CA THR A 2 8.92 -11.83 -19.00
C THR A 2 9.11 -10.61 -18.11
N LEU A 3 10.33 -10.10 -18.07
CA LEU A 3 10.68 -8.88 -17.37
C LEU A 3 10.67 -7.73 -18.38
N LYS A 4 9.87 -6.70 -18.12
CA LYS A 4 9.92 -5.44 -18.87
C LYS A 4 10.36 -4.33 -17.91
N LYS A 5 11.32 -3.51 -18.31
CA LYS A 5 11.78 -2.37 -17.51
C LYS A 5 11.37 -1.07 -18.20
N ILE A 6 10.74 -0.17 -17.44
CA ILE A 6 10.44 1.20 -17.88
C ILE A 6 11.01 2.12 -16.80
N ARG A 7 12.02 2.95 -17.14
CA ARG A 7 12.79 3.73 -16.16
C ARG A 7 13.33 2.82 -15.04
N ASN A 8 13.01 3.13 -13.78
CA ASN A 8 13.41 2.37 -12.60
C ASN A 8 12.33 1.36 -12.15
N ILE A 9 11.33 1.11 -12.98
CA ILE A 9 10.21 0.20 -12.67
C ILE A 9 10.41 -1.09 -13.45
N THR A 10 10.45 -2.21 -12.74
CA THR A 10 10.50 -3.57 -13.30
C THR A 10 9.11 -4.20 -13.20
N PHE A 11 8.58 -4.65 -14.33
CA PHE A 11 7.31 -5.36 -14.41
C PHE A 11 7.55 -6.86 -14.47
N VAL A 12 6.81 -7.60 -13.64
CA VAL A 12 6.85 -9.06 -13.55
C VAL A 12 5.46 -9.62 -13.84
N ASN A 13 5.40 -10.75 -14.56
CA ASN A 13 4.16 -11.53 -14.65
C ASN A 13 4.10 -12.49 -13.46
N ALA A 14 3.12 -12.31 -12.57
CA ALA A 14 2.88 -13.14 -11.41
C ALA A 14 1.45 -13.68 -11.43
N ARG A 15 1.29 -14.96 -11.05
CA ARG A 15 0.00 -15.63 -10.88
C ARG A 15 -0.13 -16.08 -9.43
N ASP A 16 -1.36 -16.15 -8.93
CA ASP A 16 -1.69 -16.66 -7.58
C ASP A 16 -0.90 -15.97 -6.45
N VAL A 17 -0.82 -14.63 -6.51
CA VAL A 17 -0.08 -13.82 -5.53
C VAL A 17 -0.80 -13.77 -4.19
N LEU A 18 -0.23 -14.43 -3.18
CA LEU A 18 -0.77 -14.44 -1.80
C LEU A 18 -0.50 -13.15 -1.02
N GLY A 19 0.53 -12.38 -1.40
CA GLY A 19 0.90 -11.16 -0.69
C GLY A 19 2.00 -10.35 -1.34
N ILE A 20 2.04 -9.07 -0.98
CA ILE A 20 3.04 -8.10 -1.43
C ILE A 20 3.58 -7.39 -0.19
N ILE A 21 4.90 -7.23 -0.11
CA ILE A 21 5.56 -6.48 0.96
C ILE A 21 6.30 -5.32 0.31
N TYR A 22 6.05 -4.11 0.81
CA TYR A 22 6.71 -2.88 0.39
C TYR A 22 7.43 -2.27 1.58
N ASN A 23 8.72 -2.00 1.40
CA ASN A 23 9.52 -1.22 2.35
C ASN A 23 10.13 -0.04 1.60
N SER A 24 9.97 1.16 2.13
CA SER A 24 10.62 2.33 1.55
C SER A 24 12.12 2.30 1.86
N LYS A 25 12.92 2.88 0.96
CA LYS A 25 14.37 3.02 1.15
C LYS A 25 14.71 3.79 2.45
N THR A 26 13.85 4.73 2.85
CA THR A 26 14.02 5.56 4.05
C THR A 26 13.58 4.88 5.34
N GLY A 27 12.93 3.71 5.28
CA GLY A 27 12.42 3.00 6.46
C GLY A 27 11.09 3.54 7.01
N ASN A 28 10.65 4.73 6.62
CA ASN A 28 9.42 5.37 7.14
C ASN A 28 8.11 4.76 6.59
N THR A 29 8.17 3.68 5.81
CA THR A 29 6.97 3.00 5.31
C THR A 29 7.28 1.52 5.17
N SER A 30 6.49 0.71 5.86
CA SER A 30 6.50 -0.75 5.77
C SER A 30 5.07 -1.23 5.64
N LEU A 31 4.71 -1.74 4.46
CA LEU A 31 3.36 -2.15 4.13
C LEU A 31 3.35 -3.61 3.70
N LYS A 32 2.31 -4.32 4.12
CA LYS A 32 2.02 -5.69 3.74
C LYS A 32 0.60 -5.75 3.21
N TRP A 33 0.46 -6.12 1.95
CA TRP A 33 -0.81 -6.54 1.37
C TRP A 33 -0.93 -8.06 1.43
N ARG A 34 -2.09 -8.57 1.84
CA ARG A 34 -2.41 -10.00 1.82
C ARG A 34 -3.76 -10.24 1.19
N GLN A 35 -3.80 -11.20 0.27
CA GLN A 35 -5.03 -11.68 -0.32
C GLN A 35 -5.91 -12.29 0.78
N PHE A 36 -7.21 -11.96 0.77
CA PHE A 36 -8.20 -12.63 1.61
C PHE A 36 -9.33 -13.27 0.79
N ARG A 37 -9.60 -12.79 -0.43
CA ARG A 37 -10.60 -13.40 -1.33
C ARG A 37 -10.36 -12.98 -2.77
N HIS A 38 -10.14 -13.95 -3.66
CA HIS A 38 -9.97 -13.69 -5.10
C HIS A 38 -8.95 -12.56 -5.32
N ASN A 39 -9.30 -11.47 -6.00
CA ASN A 39 -8.39 -10.36 -6.25
C ASN A 39 -8.41 -9.28 -5.14
N SER A 40 -9.16 -9.52 -4.07
CA SER A 40 -9.25 -8.63 -2.92
C SER A 40 -8.27 -9.01 -1.82
N GLY A 41 -7.65 -8.00 -1.23
CA GLY A 41 -6.73 -8.16 -0.12
C GLY A 41 -6.72 -6.96 0.80
N LYS A 42 -6.05 -7.10 1.93
CA LYS A 42 -5.95 -6.09 2.98
C LYS A 42 -4.52 -5.58 3.08
N VAL A 43 -4.36 -4.25 3.14
CA VAL A 43 -3.10 -3.59 3.47
C VAL A 43 -3.02 -3.36 4.98
N THR A 44 -1.87 -3.67 5.56
CA THR A 44 -1.52 -3.41 6.96
C THR A 44 -0.09 -2.90 7.04
N GLY A 45 0.22 -2.08 8.03
CA GLY A 45 1.58 -1.65 8.33
C GLY A 45 1.67 -0.18 8.70
N GLU A 46 2.87 0.36 8.55
CA GLU A 46 3.19 1.75 8.85
C GLU A 46 3.40 2.53 7.55
N ALA A 47 2.79 3.70 7.46
CA ALA A 47 2.90 4.58 6.31
C ALA A 47 3.27 6.00 6.78
N SER A 48 4.25 6.59 6.10
CA SER A 48 4.45 8.03 6.17
C SER A 48 3.23 8.77 5.61
N SER A 49 3.07 10.05 5.95
CA SER A 49 1.97 10.88 5.43
C SER A 49 1.91 10.89 3.90
N ASN A 50 3.07 10.99 3.23
CA ASN A 50 3.16 10.93 1.77
C ASN A 50 2.68 9.58 1.22
N SER A 51 3.06 8.49 1.88
CA SER A 51 2.61 7.14 1.50
C SER A 51 1.10 6.99 1.66
N LEU A 52 0.50 7.55 2.73
CA LEU A 52 -0.96 7.55 2.91
C LEU A 52 -1.68 8.28 1.76
N VAL A 53 -1.18 9.45 1.35
CA VAL A 53 -1.73 10.19 0.19
C VAL A 53 -1.65 9.36 -1.09
N ASN A 54 -0.50 8.74 -1.36
CA ASN A 54 -0.32 7.89 -2.55
C ASN A 54 -1.27 6.68 -2.55
N LEU A 55 -1.48 6.05 -1.38
CA LEU A 55 -2.42 4.92 -1.25
C LEU A 55 -3.85 5.36 -1.52
N ALA A 56 -4.24 6.58 -1.10
CA ALA A 56 -5.55 7.13 -1.37
C ALA A 56 -5.74 7.45 -2.86
N GLN A 57 -4.78 8.14 -3.47
CA GLN A 57 -4.82 8.50 -4.89
C GLN A 57 -4.81 7.29 -5.82
N SER A 58 -4.14 6.19 -5.43
CA SER A 58 -4.13 4.94 -6.18
C SER A 58 -5.36 4.05 -5.95
N GLY A 59 -6.29 4.48 -5.09
CA GLY A 59 -7.52 3.74 -4.79
C GLY A 59 -7.33 2.51 -3.90
N VAL A 60 -6.14 2.36 -3.29
CA VAL A 60 -5.86 1.26 -2.35
C VAL A 60 -6.61 1.46 -1.03
N ILE A 61 -6.77 2.71 -0.61
CA ILE A 61 -7.61 3.14 0.52
C ILE A 61 -8.50 4.30 0.07
N THR A 62 -9.64 4.48 0.73
CA THR A 62 -10.57 5.59 0.43
C THR A 62 -10.18 6.85 1.20
N LEU A 63 -10.45 8.04 0.63
CA LEU A 63 -10.23 9.31 1.33
C LEU A 63 -11.01 9.39 2.65
N GLU A 64 -12.27 8.94 2.67
CA GLU A 64 -13.11 8.87 3.86
C GLU A 64 -12.45 8.08 5.00
N TRP A 65 -11.79 6.96 4.68
CA TRP A 65 -11.05 6.17 5.65
C TRP A 65 -9.85 6.96 6.24
N VAL A 66 -9.14 7.71 5.39
CA VAL A 66 -8.00 8.55 5.82
C VAL A 66 -8.49 9.66 6.74
N GLU A 67 -9.58 10.35 6.40
CA GLU A 67 -10.16 11.41 7.22
C GLU A 67 -10.56 10.90 8.61
N LYS A 68 -11.29 9.77 8.67
CA LYS A 68 -11.66 9.12 9.95
C LYS A 68 -10.43 8.72 10.75
N TYR A 69 -9.39 8.22 10.09
CA TYR A 69 -8.13 7.86 10.75
C TYR A 69 -7.45 9.07 11.37
N VAL A 70 -7.33 10.17 10.63
CA VAL A 70 -6.71 11.41 11.11
C VAL A 70 -7.50 11.99 12.29
N GLN A 71 -8.83 12.09 12.19
CA GLN A 71 -9.69 12.55 13.28
C GLN A 71 -9.49 11.74 14.58
N LYS A 72 -9.40 10.41 14.45
CA LYS A 72 -9.15 9.51 15.60
C LYS A 72 -7.78 9.75 16.24
N MET A 73 -6.75 10.06 15.43
CA MET A 73 -5.41 10.33 15.94
C MET A 73 -5.33 11.70 16.63
N THR A 74 -6.04 12.70 16.12
CA THR A 74 -6.09 14.05 16.72
C THR A 74 -6.84 14.06 18.06
N GLN A 75 -7.91 13.27 18.21
CA GLN A 75 -8.68 13.16 19.47
C GLN A 75 -7.97 12.38 20.58
N LYS A 76 -6.90 11.64 20.24
CA LYS A 76 -6.12 10.87 21.21
C LYS A 76 -4.99 11.67 21.87
N ASN A 77 -4.74 12.89 21.41
CA ASN A 77 -3.77 13.83 21.95
C ASN A 77 -4.48 14.99 22.65
#